data_AF-W6PTR1-F1
#
_entry.id   AF-W6PTR1-F1
#
_cell.length_a   1.000
_cell.length_b   1.000
_cell.length_c   1.000
_cell.angle_alpha   90.00
_cell.angle_beta   90.00
_cell.angle_gamma   90.00
#
_symmetry.space_group_name_H-M   'P 1'
#
loop_
_entity.id
_entity.type
_entity.pdbx_description
1 polymer ?
#
loop_
_entity_poly.entity_id
_entity_poly.type
_entity_poly.pdbx_seq_one_letter_code
_entity_poly.pdbx_strand_id
1 'polypeptide(L)'
;MKRFFLYTILSFFLLLPSAGQAPANSNDSIRLSLLTCAPGEEIYSLFGHTAIRYENPSQGIDVVFNYGLFSFNTPNFIFRFSLGETDYQLGVTDYEHFAAEYAFYGRSVWQQTLNLTDEEKTKLIQLLQENYHPENRVYRYNFFYDNCATRPRDKIEESIAGKVVYPTEPQDGSRTFRDIVHQYCKGHPWARFGIDLCIGSEADQPITQRQMMFAPFYLMDAFDGAQISTDTYSRPLVKANELVIDVTPEPDESGWMPTPLQCSLLFFILTARATLDLWHPPENRIMGDRPCSFWHGRYRGMRPRLPRPLLPTPGSQLQFPVIGFPSGATSFPSLHRILCPKREEMLVLDLESGRFNTFYSAFSCNSAKI
;
A
#
# COMPACT_ATOMS: atom_id res chain seq x y z
N MET A 1 47.52 12.27 63.65
CA MET A 1 46.52 12.97 62.80
C MET A 1 46.26 12.29 61.46
N LYS A 2 47.27 11.90 60.67
CA LYS A 2 47.07 11.24 59.35
C LYS A 2 46.29 9.91 59.37
N ARG A 3 46.45 9.09 60.41
CA ARG A 3 45.72 7.81 60.54
C ARG A 3 44.23 8.00 60.87
N PHE A 4 43.91 9.02 61.66
CA PHE A 4 42.53 9.33 62.05
C PHE A 4 41.70 9.84 60.86
N PHE A 5 42.33 10.61 59.97
CA PHE A 5 41.75 11.09 58.71
C PHE A 5 41.47 9.96 57.73
N LEU A 6 42.32 8.92 57.72
CA LEU A 6 42.13 7.75 56.85
C LEU A 6 40.91 6.91 57.27
N TYR A 7 40.69 6.75 58.57
CA TYR A 7 39.54 6.01 59.09
C TYR A 7 38.20 6.76 58.90
N THR A 8 38.22 8.09 58.91
CA THR A 8 37.02 8.90 58.64
C THR A 8 36.63 8.88 57.16
N ILE A 9 37.60 8.87 56.24
CA ILE A 9 37.33 8.70 54.81
C ILE A 9 36.83 7.29 54.50
N LEU A 10 37.40 6.26 55.15
CA LEU A 10 36.99 4.88 54.94
C LEU A 10 35.57 4.58 55.48
N SER A 11 35.17 5.20 56.60
CA SER A 11 33.79 5.04 57.12
C SER A 11 32.75 5.79 56.29
N PHE A 12 33.14 6.88 55.61
CA PHE A 12 32.24 7.62 54.71
C PHE A 12 31.96 6.84 53.42
N PHE A 13 32.93 6.05 52.93
CA PHE A 13 32.76 5.17 51.77
C PHE A 13 31.87 3.95 52.04
N LEU A 14 31.79 3.50 53.30
CA LEU A 14 30.95 2.38 53.74
C LEU A 14 29.48 2.78 54.03
N LEU A 15 29.16 4.08 54.00
CA LEU A 15 27.81 4.63 54.19
C LEU A 15 27.17 5.08 52.87
N LEU A 16 27.81 4.85 51.73
CA LEU A 16 27.15 5.01 50.43
C LEU A 16 26.01 3.98 50.38
N PRO A 17 24.73 4.41 50.27
CA PRO A 17 23.66 3.47 50.05
C PRO A 17 23.99 2.73 48.76
N SER A 18 24.06 1.40 48.84
CA SER A 18 24.04 0.56 47.65
C SER A 18 22.85 1.04 46.83
N ALA A 19 23.10 1.56 45.63
CA ALA A 19 22.05 1.73 44.63
C ALA A 19 21.63 0.31 44.23
N GLY A 20 20.90 -0.35 45.13
CA GLY A 20 20.16 -1.55 44.82
C GLY A 20 19.26 -1.15 43.67
N GLN A 21 19.51 -1.74 42.51
CA GLN A 21 18.54 -1.76 41.43
C GLN A 21 17.25 -2.26 42.07
N ALA A 22 16.31 -1.34 42.29
CA ALA A 22 14.95 -1.72 42.60
C ALA A 22 14.55 -2.70 41.49
N PRO A 23 13.91 -3.84 41.81
CA PRO A 23 13.29 -4.63 40.77
C PRO A 23 12.40 -3.66 40.01
N ALA A 24 12.63 -3.52 38.71
CA ALA A 24 11.73 -2.77 37.86
C ALA A 24 10.34 -3.38 38.11
N ASN A 25 9.47 -2.64 38.79
CA ASN A 25 8.06 -2.93 38.79
C ASN A 25 7.62 -2.71 37.34
N SER A 26 7.79 -3.71 36.47
CA SER A 26 7.13 -3.76 35.18
C SER A 26 5.66 -4.02 35.45
N ASN A 27 4.94 -2.96 35.85
CA ASN A 27 3.59 -2.83 35.37
C ASN A 27 3.73 -2.78 33.86
N ASP A 28 3.64 -3.94 33.22
CA ASP A 28 3.71 -4.14 31.78
C ASP A 28 2.57 -3.33 31.13
N SER A 29 2.87 -2.06 30.87
CA SER A 29 1.95 -1.11 30.26
C SER A 29 2.00 -1.18 28.74
N ILE A 30 2.95 -1.93 28.18
CA ILE A 30 3.13 -2.03 26.73
C ILE A 30 2.09 -2.97 26.15
N ARG A 31 1.31 -2.46 25.21
CA ARG A 31 0.39 -3.27 24.41
C ARG A 31 0.75 -3.13 22.93
N LEU A 32 0.91 -4.28 22.27
CA LEU A 32 1.13 -4.38 20.84
C LEU A 32 -0.05 -5.13 20.23
N SER A 33 -0.65 -4.55 19.20
CA SER A 33 -1.85 -5.08 18.59
C SER A 33 -1.77 -5.05 17.07
N LEU A 34 -2.32 -6.07 16.43
CA LEU A 34 -2.62 -6.04 15.00
C LEU A 34 -3.97 -5.33 14.81
N LEU A 35 -4.00 -4.30 13.99
CA LEU A 35 -5.22 -3.64 13.56
C LEU A 35 -5.62 -4.15 12.18
N THR A 36 -6.88 -4.54 12.01
CA THR A 36 -7.46 -4.88 10.71
C THR A 36 -8.59 -3.91 10.42
N CYS A 37 -8.55 -3.27 9.26
CA CYS A 37 -9.50 -2.25 8.87
C CYS A 37 -10.39 -2.73 7.73
N ALA A 38 -11.69 -2.42 7.82
CA ALA A 38 -12.69 -2.79 6.83
C ALA A 38 -12.31 -2.32 5.41
N PRO A 39 -12.73 -3.03 4.36
CA PRO A 39 -12.68 -2.53 2.98
C PRO A 39 -13.27 -1.12 2.83
N GLY A 40 -12.81 -0.38 1.83
CA GLY A 40 -13.41 0.87 1.38
C GLY A 40 -13.79 0.80 -0.10
N GLU A 41 -14.31 1.91 -0.64
CA GLU A 41 -14.81 1.97 -2.03
C GLU A 41 -13.72 2.19 -3.08
N GLU A 42 -12.61 2.81 -2.68
CA GLU A 42 -11.51 3.10 -3.59
C GLU A 42 -10.67 1.86 -3.87
N ILE A 43 -10.15 1.74 -5.10
CA ILE A 43 -9.43 0.54 -5.57
C ILE A 43 -8.29 0.10 -4.64
N TYR A 44 -7.57 1.04 -4.03
CA TYR A 44 -6.46 0.77 -3.11
C TYR A 44 -6.92 0.35 -1.70
N SER A 45 -8.21 0.45 -1.41
CA SER A 45 -8.81 0.14 -0.10
C SER A 45 -9.79 -1.05 -0.13
N LEU A 46 -10.09 -1.61 -1.31
CA LEU A 46 -11.05 -2.70 -1.52
C LEU A 46 -10.77 -3.96 -0.68
N PHE A 47 -9.51 -4.19 -0.31
CA PHE A 47 -9.10 -5.39 0.45
C PHE A 47 -9.08 -5.15 1.96
N GLY A 48 -9.30 -3.90 2.40
CA GLY A 48 -9.03 -3.46 3.76
C GLY A 48 -7.57 -3.06 3.96
N HIS A 49 -7.15 -2.98 5.22
CA HIS A 49 -5.78 -2.64 5.59
C HIS A 49 -5.37 -3.30 6.89
N THR A 50 -4.06 -3.50 7.08
CA THR A 50 -3.49 -3.98 8.34
C THR A 50 -2.40 -3.04 8.83
N ALA A 51 -2.36 -2.83 10.14
CA ALA A 51 -1.35 -2.00 10.80
C ALA A 51 -0.94 -2.59 12.16
N ILE A 52 0.17 -2.13 12.72
CA ILE A 52 0.59 -2.51 14.08
C ILE A 52 0.46 -1.30 14.99
N ARG A 53 -0.34 -1.43 16.05
CA ARG A 53 -0.47 -0.42 17.10
C ARG A 53 0.52 -0.70 18.23
N TYR A 54 1.26 0.33 18.63
CA TYR A 54 2.13 0.33 19.80
C TYR A 54 1.60 1.33 20.82
N GLU A 55 1.17 0.80 21.96
CA GLU A 55 0.69 1.55 23.10
C GLU A 55 1.66 1.40 24.27
N ASN A 56 2.09 2.52 24.84
CA ASN A 56 2.78 2.59 26.12
C ASN A 56 2.25 3.79 26.95
N PRO A 57 1.19 3.58 27.75
CA PRO A 57 0.60 4.62 28.59
C PRO A 57 1.58 5.26 29.58
N SER A 58 2.59 4.51 30.05
CA SER A 58 3.60 5.06 30.98
C SER A 58 4.47 6.15 30.34
N GLN A 59 4.63 6.11 29.02
CA GLN A 59 5.37 7.09 28.23
C GLN A 59 4.46 8.00 27.38
N GLY A 60 3.13 7.81 27.47
CA GLY A 60 2.16 8.54 26.66
C GLY A 60 2.24 8.20 25.16
N ILE A 61 2.74 7.02 24.80
CA ILE A 61 2.86 6.58 23.40
C ILE A 61 1.60 5.83 23.00
N ASP A 62 1.00 6.20 21.88
CA ASP A 62 -0.09 5.47 21.25
C ASP A 62 -0.07 5.71 19.74
N VAL A 63 0.71 4.90 19.04
CA VAL A 63 1.06 5.12 17.62
C VAL A 63 0.78 3.89 16.78
N VAL A 64 0.53 4.11 15.50
CA VAL A 64 0.19 3.08 14.51
C VAL A 64 1.22 3.08 13.39
N PHE A 65 1.84 1.92 13.19
CA PHE A 65 2.77 1.63 12.09
C PHE A 65 1.98 1.08 10.89
N ASN A 66 1.90 1.89 9.83
CA ASN A 66 1.15 1.62 8.61
C ASN A 66 2.11 1.25 7.48
N TYR A 67 2.10 0.00 7.06
CA TYR A 67 2.81 -0.47 5.88
C TYR A 67 1.95 -0.27 4.65
N GLY A 68 2.52 0.17 3.55
CA GLY A 68 1.78 0.30 2.31
C GLY A 68 1.24 1.70 2.06
N LEU A 69 1.90 2.73 2.59
CA LEU A 69 1.67 4.10 2.15
C LEU A 69 2.35 4.34 0.80
N PHE A 70 1.68 5.06 -0.09
CA PHE A 70 2.19 5.42 -1.41
C PHE A 70 1.80 6.86 -1.77
N SER A 71 2.37 7.38 -2.86
CA SER A 71 2.05 8.72 -3.36
C SER A 71 1.68 8.68 -4.84
N PHE A 72 0.50 9.22 -5.16
CA PHE A 72 0.05 9.40 -6.55
C PHE A 72 0.92 10.38 -7.34
N ASN A 73 1.66 11.26 -6.65
CA ASN A 73 2.58 12.21 -7.28
C ASN A 73 3.87 11.55 -7.81
N THR A 74 4.04 10.24 -7.59
CA THR A 74 5.16 9.49 -8.14
C THR A 74 5.10 9.50 -9.67
N PRO A 75 6.18 9.89 -10.38
CA PRO A 75 6.16 9.94 -11.84
C PRO A 75 5.78 8.59 -12.46
N ASN A 76 4.80 8.63 -13.36
CA ASN A 76 4.25 7.46 -14.06
C ASN A 76 3.65 6.40 -13.11
N PHE A 77 3.06 6.80 -11.98
CA PHE A 77 2.49 5.88 -10.98
C PHE A 77 1.60 4.79 -11.60
N ILE A 78 0.65 5.15 -12.47
CA ILE A 78 -0.26 4.17 -13.11
C ILE A 78 0.52 3.14 -13.94
N PHE A 79 1.51 3.57 -14.72
CA PHE A 79 2.33 2.66 -15.52
C PHE A 79 3.19 1.73 -14.63
N ARG A 80 3.83 2.28 -13.60
CA ARG A 80 4.60 1.50 -12.62
C ARG A 80 3.73 0.53 -11.85
N PHE A 81 2.51 0.94 -11.50
CA PHE A 81 1.52 0.09 -10.84
C PHE A 81 1.16 -1.10 -11.72
N SER A 82 0.86 -0.88 -13.00
CA SER A 82 0.60 -1.95 -13.97
C SER A 82 1.79 -2.89 -14.19
N LEU A 83 3.02 -2.42 -13.98
CA LEU A 83 4.24 -3.24 -14.06
C LEU A 83 4.66 -3.89 -12.73
N GLY A 84 3.98 -3.61 -11.62
CA GLY A 84 4.39 -4.06 -10.29
C GLY A 84 5.69 -3.39 -9.77
N GLU A 85 6.04 -2.21 -10.28
CA GLU A 85 7.27 -1.45 -9.97
C GLU A 85 7.02 -0.29 -8.98
N THR A 86 6.03 -0.44 -8.11
CA THR A 86 5.67 0.62 -7.17
C THR A 86 6.40 0.44 -5.85
N ASP A 87 7.08 1.50 -5.42
CA ASP A 87 7.73 1.56 -4.13
C ASP A 87 6.76 2.17 -3.13
N TYR A 88 6.56 1.46 -2.02
CA TYR A 88 5.69 1.85 -0.92
C TYR A 88 6.54 2.12 0.31
N GLN A 89 5.96 2.78 1.30
CA GLN A 89 6.66 3.12 2.52
C GLN A 89 5.89 2.73 3.78
N LEU A 90 6.65 2.48 4.84
CA LEU A 90 6.18 2.50 6.21
C LEU A 90 5.98 3.94 6.67
N GLY A 91 4.82 4.25 7.25
CA GLY A 91 4.58 5.48 7.98
C GLY A 91 4.11 5.21 9.40
N VAL A 92 4.20 6.23 10.24
CA VAL A 92 3.76 6.20 11.63
C VAL A 92 2.85 7.40 11.88
N THR A 93 1.73 7.16 12.54
CA THR A 93 0.74 8.18 12.90
C THR A 93 0.23 7.93 14.31
N ASP A 94 -0.36 8.93 14.96
CA ASP A 94 -1.04 8.72 16.23
C ASP A 94 -2.30 7.88 16.05
N TYR A 95 -2.62 7.06 17.06
CA TYR A 95 -3.83 6.24 17.02
C TYR A 95 -5.10 7.10 16.96
N GLU A 96 -5.15 8.24 17.62
CA GLU A 96 -6.33 9.13 17.57
C GLU A 96 -6.60 9.61 16.13
N HIS A 97 -5.56 10.05 15.42
CA HIS A 97 -5.67 10.47 14.02
C HIS A 97 -6.08 9.30 13.12
N PHE A 98 -5.46 8.14 13.30
CA PHE A 98 -5.83 6.92 12.59
C PHE A 98 -7.30 6.56 12.81
N ALA A 99 -7.74 6.50 14.06
CA ALA A 99 -9.11 6.12 14.40
C ALA A 99 -10.13 7.14 13.86
N ALA A 100 -9.83 8.43 13.95
CA ALA A 100 -10.67 9.49 13.40
C ALA A 100 -10.84 9.35 11.88
N GLU A 101 -9.78 8.99 11.15
CA GLU A 101 -9.84 8.76 9.70
C GLU A 101 -10.79 7.61 9.35
N TYR A 102 -10.65 6.45 10.00
CA TYR A 102 -11.51 5.29 9.73
C TYR A 102 -12.96 5.53 10.15
N ALA A 103 -13.19 6.21 11.27
CA ALA A 103 -14.53 6.62 11.69
C ALA A 103 -15.17 7.59 10.69
N PHE A 104 -14.40 8.56 10.17
CA PHE A 104 -14.87 9.52 9.18
C PHE A 104 -15.29 8.85 7.87
N TYR A 105 -14.52 7.86 7.40
CA TYR A 105 -14.85 7.11 6.19
C TYR A 105 -15.86 5.97 6.42
N GLY A 106 -16.40 5.84 7.63
CA GLY A 106 -17.38 4.80 7.95
C GLY A 106 -16.85 3.37 7.89
N ARG A 107 -15.56 3.18 8.19
CA ARG A 107 -14.86 1.90 8.09
C ARG A 107 -14.53 1.37 9.47
N SER A 108 -15.06 0.20 9.80
CA SER A 108 -14.80 -0.47 11.07
C SER A 108 -13.34 -0.92 11.21
N VAL A 109 -12.86 -1.00 12.45
CA VAL A 109 -11.50 -1.43 12.79
C VAL A 109 -11.55 -2.42 13.93
N TRP A 110 -10.91 -3.58 13.72
CA TRP A 110 -10.70 -4.63 14.70
C TRP A 110 -9.28 -4.58 15.24
N GLN A 111 -9.12 -4.86 16.52
CA GLN A 111 -7.85 -4.88 17.23
C GLN A 111 -7.63 -6.27 17.84
N GLN A 112 -6.58 -6.95 17.39
CA GLN A 112 -6.08 -8.18 17.99
C GLN A 112 -4.87 -7.87 18.85
N THR A 113 -5.07 -7.80 20.18
CA THR A 113 -3.98 -7.62 21.13
C THR A 113 -3.10 -8.87 21.14
N LEU A 114 -1.82 -8.71 20.86
CA LEU A 114 -0.89 -9.83 20.79
C LEU A 114 -0.50 -10.30 22.20
N ASN A 115 -0.51 -11.61 22.39
CA ASN A 115 0.03 -12.24 23.57
C ASN A 115 1.54 -12.37 23.36
N LEU A 116 2.33 -11.35 23.72
CA LEU A 116 3.79 -11.34 23.62
C LEU A 116 4.44 -11.24 25.00
N THR A 117 5.61 -11.84 25.19
CA THR A 117 6.43 -11.61 26.40
C THR A 117 7.13 -10.25 26.33
N ASP A 118 7.65 -9.75 27.45
CA ASP A 118 8.34 -8.46 27.49
C ASP A 118 9.54 -8.39 26.51
N GLU A 119 10.26 -9.51 26.34
CA GLU A 119 11.37 -9.62 25.38
C GLU A 119 10.88 -9.54 23.94
N GLU A 120 9.79 -10.25 23.60
CA GLU A 120 9.21 -10.24 22.26
C GLU A 120 8.60 -8.87 21.92
N LYS A 121 7.95 -8.22 22.88
CA LYS A 121 7.45 -6.85 22.73
C LYS A 121 8.59 -5.89 22.44
N THR A 122 9.67 -5.96 23.22
CA THR A 122 10.87 -5.15 23.03
C THR A 122 11.47 -5.39 21.64
N LYS A 123 11.54 -6.66 21.22
CA LYS A 123 12.05 -7.02 19.90
C LYS A 123 11.17 -6.49 18.77
N LEU A 124 9.84 -6.59 18.88
CA LEU A 124 8.92 -6.06 17.87
C LEU A 124 9.03 -4.55 17.76
N ILE A 125 9.08 -3.84 18.89
CA ILE A 125 9.27 -2.37 18.92
C ILE A 125 10.58 -1.98 18.24
N GLN A 126 11.68 -2.69 18.54
CA GLN A 126 12.97 -2.48 17.89
C GLN A 126 12.87 -2.69 16.38
N LEU A 127 12.25 -3.79 15.92
CA LEU A 127 12.08 -4.07 14.49
C LEU A 127 11.27 -2.97 13.79
N LEU A 128 10.21 -2.47 14.42
CA LEU A 128 9.39 -1.38 13.89
C LEU A 128 10.16 -0.06 13.80
N GLN A 129 10.93 0.26 14.84
CA GLN A 129 11.84 1.42 14.88
C GLN A 129 12.89 1.36 13.78
N GLU A 130 13.59 0.23 13.68
CA GLU A 130 14.61 0.00 12.66
C GLU A 130 14.02 0.15 11.25
N ASN A 131 12.82 -0.36 11.04
CA ASN A 131 12.17 -0.31 9.74
C ASN A 131 11.62 1.09 9.40
N TYR A 132 11.40 1.95 10.39
CA TYR A 132 10.97 3.34 10.17
C TYR A 132 12.13 4.28 9.78
N HIS A 133 13.38 3.86 9.96
CA HIS A 133 14.52 4.66 9.50
C HIS A 133 14.44 4.96 7.99
N PRO A 134 14.88 6.15 7.54
CA PRO A 134 14.77 6.59 6.15
C PRO A 134 15.30 5.58 5.11
N GLU A 135 16.37 4.87 5.45
CA GLU A 135 17.00 3.85 4.62
C GLU A 135 16.24 2.52 4.53
N ASN A 136 15.35 2.24 5.49
CA ASN A 136 14.66 0.95 5.61
C ASN A 136 13.15 1.03 5.33
N ARG A 137 12.57 2.23 5.42
CA ARG A 137 11.11 2.42 5.34
C ARG A 137 10.52 2.28 3.95
N VAL A 138 11.32 2.38 2.89
CA VAL A 138 10.87 2.25 1.49
C VAL A 138 11.14 0.83 1.00
N TYR A 139 10.15 0.22 0.34
CA TYR A 139 10.26 -1.14 -0.18
C TYR A 139 9.47 -1.34 -1.47
N ARG A 140 9.90 -2.31 -2.27
CA ARG A 140 9.16 -2.73 -3.47
C ARG A 140 7.92 -3.50 -3.05
N TYR A 141 6.76 -2.96 -3.36
CA TYR A 141 5.50 -3.59 -3.03
C TYR A 141 5.18 -4.73 -3.99
N ASN A 142 4.79 -5.88 -3.46
CA ASN A 142 4.21 -6.97 -4.22
C ASN A 142 2.83 -7.29 -3.64
N PHE A 143 1.80 -7.18 -4.48
CA PHE A 143 0.41 -7.30 -4.04
C PHE A 143 0.09 -8.61 -3.31
N PHE A 144 0.71 -9.74 -3.66
CA PHE A 144 0.44 -11.04 -3.03
C PHE A 144 1.47 -11.43 -1.97
N TYR A 145 2.73 -11.01 -2.14
CA TYR A 145 3.84 -11.57 -1.36
C TYR A 145 4.50 -10.58 -0.40
N ASP A 146 4.45 -9.29 -0.68
CA ASP A 146 5.11 -8.25 0.12
C ASP A 146 4.26 -6.98 0.19
N ASN A 147 3.27 -6.99 1.08
CA ASN A 147 2.19 -6.01 1.14
C ASN A 147 1.86 -5.54 2.57
N CYS A 148 0.79 -4.74 2.71
CA CYS A 148 0.35 -4.17 3.98
C CYS A 148 -0.13 -5.19 5.02
N ALA A 149 -0.42 -6.44 4.65
CA ALA A 149 -0.76 -7.53 5.57
C ALA A 149 0.45 -8.46 5.82
N THR A 150 1.19 -8.83 4.77
CA THR A 150 2.31 -9.77 4.89
C THR A 150 3.48 -9.18 5.67
N ARG A 151 3.78 -7.88 5.52
CA ARG A 151 4.87 -7.24 6.28
C ARG A 151 4.61 -7.18 7.79
N PRO A 152 3.46 -6.69 8.27
CA PRO A 152 3.12 -6.79 9.68
C PRO A 152 3.20 -8.21 10.22
N ARG A 153 2.65 -9.21 9.49
CA ARG A 153 2.73 -10.62 9.86
C ARG A 153 4.18 -11.04 10.07
N ASP A 154 5.02 -10.83 9.07
CA ASP A 154 6.41 -11.29 9.08
C ASP A 154 7.22 -10.59 10.19
N LYS A 155 6.95 -9.30 10.47
CA LYS A 155 7.60 -8.57 11.57
C LYS A 155 7.18 -9.07 12.95
N ILE A 156 5.91 -9.43 13.13
CA ILE A 156 5.41 -10.05 14.36
C ILE A 156 6.04 -11.43 14.53
N GLU A 157 6.05 -12.27 13.49
CA GLU A 157 6.71 -13.58 13.52
C GLU A 157 8.21 -13.47 13.86
N GLU A 158 8.93 -12.52 13.25
CA GLU A 158 10.36 -12.28 13.51
C GLU A 158 10.65 -11.87 14.96
N SER A 159 9.68 -11.26 15.65
CA SER A 159 9.82 -10.84 17.05
C SER A 159 9.64 -11.96 18.07
N ILE A 160 9.04 -13.08 17.67
CA ILE A 160 8.60 -14.15 18.58
C ILE A 160 9.72 -15.17 18.79
N ALA A 161 9.98 -15.51 20.06
CA ALA A 161 10.96 -16.53 20.42
C ALA A 161 10.31 -17.92 20.34
N GLY A 162 10.15 -18.43 19.12
CA GLY A 162 9.50 -19.71 18.85
C GLY A 162 9.02 -19.81 17.41
N LYS A 163 7.93 -20.56 17.18
CA LYS A 163 7.26 -20.63 15.88
C LYS A 163 5.78 -20.31 16.03
N VAL A 164 5.28 -19.43 15.17
CA VAL A 164 3.84 -19.22 15.02
C VAL A 164 3.29 -20.37 14.16
N VAL A 165 2.36 -21.13 14.73
CA VAL A 165 1.65 -22.23 14.09
C VAL A 165 0.23 -21.79 13.84
N TYR A 166 -0.14 -21.69 12.57
CA TYR A 166 -1.49 -21.35 12.13
C TYR A 166 -2.39 -22.59 12.13
N PRO A 167 -3.71 -22.44 12.35
CA PRO A 167 -4.65 -23.56 12.29
C PRO A 167 -4.60 -24.22 10.92
N THR A 168 -4.48 -25.54 10.83
CA THR A 168 -4.54 -26.22 9.55
C THR A 168 -5.96 -26.14 8.97
N GLU A 169 -6.21 -25.20 8.07
CA GLU A 169 -7.38 -25.27 7.19
C GLU A 169 -7.21 -26.49 6.25
N PRO A 170 -8.27 -27.26 5.95
CA PRO A 170 -8.21 -28.29 4.92
C PRO A 170 -7.73 -27.64 3.62
N GLN A 171 -6.51 -27.94 3.21
CA GLN A 171 -6.02 -27.56 1.89
C GLN A 171 -6.63 -28.51 0.88
N ASP A 172 -7.92 -28.32 0.61
CA ASP A 172 -8.63 -28.98 -0.49
C ASP A 172 -8.17 -28.45 -1.86
N GLY A 173 -7.28 -27.45 -1.87
CA GLY A 173 -6.75 -26.82 -3.08
C GLY A 173 -7.80 -25.95 -3.80
N SER A 174 -8.90 -25.60 -3.12
CA SER A 174 -10.05 -24.94 -3.75
C SER A 174 -9.89 -23.45 -3.98
N ARG A 175 -8.92 -22.79 -3.31
CA ARG A 175 -8.74 -21.34 -3.38
C ARG A 175 -7.46 -20.94 -4.09
N THR A 176 -7.59 -19.91 -4.90
CA THR A 176 -6.51 -19.24 -5.63
C THR A 176 -6.41 -17.77 -5.19
N PHE A 177 -5.35 -17.07 -5.60
CA PHE A 177 -5.28 -15.62 -5.39
C PHE A 177 -6.44 -14.90 -6.08
N ARG A 178 -6.82 -15.34 -7.28
CA ARG A 178 -7.89 -14.72 -8.06
C ARG A 178 -9.24 -14.85 -7.37
N ASP A 179 -9.53 -15.98 -6.72
CA ASP A 179 -10.79 -16.17 -5.99
C ASP A 179 -10.94 -15.14 -4.87
N ILE A 180 -9.86 -14.91 -4.10
CA ILE A 180 -9.86 -13.92 -3.02
C ILE A 180 -9.98 -12.50 -3.60
N VAL A 181 -9.28 -12.18 -4.69
CA VAL A 181 -9.43 -10.89 -5.41
C VAL A 181 -10.88 -10.67 -5.84
N HIS A 182 -11.53 -11.69 -6.41
CA HIS A 182 -12.91 -11.62 -6.89
C HIS A 182 -13.91 -11.47 -5.74
N GLN A 183 -13.63 -12.06 -4.57
CA GLN A 183 -14.41 -11.85 -3.36
C GLN A 183 -14.45 -10.36 -2.96
N TYR A 184 -13.29 -9.70 -2.91
CA TYR A 184 -13.21 -8.28 -2.53
C TYR A 184 -13.68 -7.32 -3.63
N CYS A 185 -13.62 -7.72 -4.90
CA CYS A 185 -14.02 -6.87 -6.03
C CYS A 185 -15.45 -7.13 -6.54
N LYS A 186 -16.30 -7.85 -5.80
CA LYS A 186 -17.64 -8.28 -6.27
C LYS A 186 -18.55 -7.11 -6.69
N GLY A 187 -18.44 -5.96 -6.01
CA GLY A 187 -19.18 -4.73 -6.34
C GLY A 187 -18.50 -3.84 -7.38
N HIS A 188 -17.26 -4.13 -7.76
CA HIS A 188 -16.39 -3.19 -8.50
C HIS A 188 -15.90 -3.84 -9.82
N PRO A 189 -16.79 -4.02 -10.82
CA PRO A 189 -16.49 -4.82 -12.02
C PRO A 189 -15.33 -4.26 -12.86
N TRP A 190 -15.15 -2.93 -12.88
CA TRP A 190 -14.02 -2.28 -13.56
C TRP A 190 -12.70 -2.48 -12.82
N ALA A 191 -12.71 -2.38 -11.49
CA ALA A 191 -11.53 -2.67 -10.67
C ALA A 191 -11.11 -4.13 -10.82
N ARG A 192 -12.07 -5.07 -10.72
CA ARG A 192 -11.84 -6.50 -10.96
C ARG A 192 -11.16 -6.75 -12.31
N PHE A 193 -11.69 -6.17 -13.39
CA PHE A 193 -11.12 -6.33 -14.73
C PHE A 193 -9.70 -5.77 -14.83
N GLY A 194 -9.44 -4.58 -14.27
CA GLY A 194 -8.12 -3.99 -14.26
C GLY A 194 -7.10 -4.83 -13.49
N ILE A 195 -7.48 -5.36 -12.33
CA ILE A 195 -6.64 -6.25 -11.52
C ILE A 195 -6.41 -7.57 -12.26
N ASP A 196 -7.45 -8.16 -12.85
CA ASP A 196 -7.35 -9.41 -13.60
C ASP A 196 -6.35 -9.33 -14.76
N LEU A 197 -6.27 -8.17 -15.42
CA LEU A 197 -5.29 -7.88 -16.47
C LEU A 197 -3.84 -7.83 -15.93
N CYS A 198 -3.64 -7.37 -14.69
CA CYS A 198 -2.31 -7.20 -14.11
C CYS A 198 -1.76 -8.47 -13.44
N ILE A 199 -2.60 -9.28 -12.80
CA ILE A 199 -2.14 -10.40 -11.94
C ILE A 199 -1.74 -11.66 -12.71
N GLY A 200 -2.06 -11.74 -14.01
CA GLY A 200 -1.67 -12.87 -14.87
C GLY A 200 -2.25 -14.22 -14.43
N SER A 201 -1.82 -15.31 -15.08
CA SER A 201 -2.35 -16.67 -14.83
C SER A 201 -1.78 -17.36 -13.59
N GLU A 202 -0.70 -16.83 -13.00
CA GLU A 202 -0.14 -17.37 -11.75
C GLU A 202 -1.13 -17.22 -10.59
N ALA A 203 -2.00 -16.21 -10.64
CA ALA A 203 -3.04 -15.99 -9.65
C ALA A 203 -4.12 -17.09 -9.62
N ASP A 204 -4.17 -17.97 -10.63
CA ASP A 204 -5.12 -19.09 -10.74
C ASP A 204 -4.57 -20.41 -10.16
N GLN A 205 -3.34 -20.41 -9.62
CA GLN A 205 -2.80 -21.58 -8.95
C GLN A 205 -3.39 -21.74 -7.55
N PRO A 206 -3.62 -22.97 -7.06
CA PRO A 206 -4.01 -23.21 -5.68
C PRO A 206 -3.00 -22.60 -4.71
N ILE A 207 -3.50 -21.91 -3.68
CA ILE A 207 -2.66 -21.23 -2.69
C ILE A 207 -2.75 -21.86 -1.31
N THR A 208 -1.66 -21.75 -0.57
CA THR A 208 -1.57 -22.18 0.83
C THR A 208 -2.29 -21.19 1.75
N GLN A 209 -2.61 -21.64 2.96
CA GLN A 209 -3.16 -20.74 4.00
C GLN A 209 -2.27 -19.53 4.29
N ARG A 210 -0.95 -19.71 4.32
CA ARG A 210 -0.01 -18.58 4.49
C ARG A 210 -0.14 -17.56 3.36
N GLN A 211 -0.31 -18.03 2.13
CA GLN A 211 -0.51 -17.14 0.99
C GLN A 211 -1.86 -16.42 1.04
N MET A 212 -2.92 -17.03 1.57
CA MET A 212 -4.21 -16.36 1.77
C MET A 212 -4.11 -15.11 2.67
N MET A 213 -3.15 -15.09 3.61
CA MET A 213 -2.90 -13.95 4.51
C MET A 213 -2.35 -12.70 3.81
N PHE A 214 -2.24 -12.69 2.48
CA PHE A 214 -2.05 -11.44 1.73
C PHE A 214 -3.25 -10.48 1.91
N ALA A 215 -4.42 -11.02 2.23
CA ALA A 215 -5.64 -10.26 2.51
C ALA A 215 -5.80 -10.01 4.03
N PRO A 216 -6.04 -8.77 4.47
CA PRO A 216 -6.15 -8.39 5.88
C PRO A 216 -7.07 -9.25 6.76
N PHE A 217 -8.27 -9.58 6.29
CA PHE A 217 -9.22 -10.38 7.09
C PHE A 217 -8.81 -11.86 7.17
N TYR A 218 -8.21 -12.40 6.12
CA TYR A 218 -7.63 -13.74 6.17
C TYR A 218 -6.47 -13.83 7.16
N LEU A 219 -5.66 -12.77 7.24
CA LEU A 219 -4.61 -12.65 8.25
C LEU A 219 -5.21 -12.56 9.66
N MET A 220 -6.25 -11.74 9.85
CA MET A 220 -6.95 -11.59 11.13
C MET A 220 -7.50 -12.94 11.63
N ASP A 221 -8.23 -13.65 10.77
CA ASP A 221 -8.81 -14.96 11.09
C ASP A 221 -7.72 -15.99 11.41
N ALA A 222 -6.62 -15.98 10.64
CA ALA A 222 -5.51 -16.88 10.90
C ALA A 222 -4.80 -16.56 12.23
N PHE A 223 -4.65 -15.28 12.58
CA PHE A 223 -4.08 -14.84 13.86
C PHE A 223 -4.95 -15.27 15.04
N ASP A 224 -6.28 -15.22 14.90
CA ASP A 224 -7.23 -15.57 15.95
C ASP A 224 -7.05 -17.02 16.41
N GLY A 225 -6.80 -17.93 15.46
CA GLY A 225 -6.53 -19.34 15.75
C GLY A 225 -5.05 -19.70 15.96
N ALA A 226 -4.11 -18.78 15.74
CA ALA A 226 -2.68 -19.08 15.77
C ALA A 226 -2.15 -19.33 17.19
N GLN A 227 -1.14 -20.20 17.27
CA GLN A 227 -0.43 -20.53 18.52
C GLN A 227 1.06 -20.23 18.38
N ILE A 228 1.67 -19.64 19.39
CA ILE A 228 3.10 -19.55 19.56
C ILE A 228 3.56 -20.84 20.23
N SER A 229 4.28 -21.67 19.48
CA SER A 229 4.86 -22.92 19.97
C SER A 229 6.36 -22.76 20.21
N THR A 230 6.79 -23.18 21.40
CA THR A 230 8.20 -23.40 21.74
C THR A 230 8.44 -24.90 21.98
N ASP A 231 9.68 -25.28 22.30
CA ASP A 231 10.00 -26.67 22.66
C ASP A 231 9.33 -27.13 23.97
N THR A 232 8.86 -26.19 24.81
CA THR A 232 8.40 -26.48 26.18
C THR A 232 6.95 -26.12 26.45
N TYR A 233 6.40 -25.13 25.76
CA TYR A 233 5.02 -24.69 25.93
C TYR A 233 4.43 -24.13 24.64
N SER A 234 3.09 -24.06 24.61
CA SER A 234 2.32 -23.42 23.56
C SER A 234 1.35 -22.41 24.18
N ARG A 235 1.14 -21.28 23.52
CA ARG A 235 0.18 -20.25 23.94
C ARG A 235 -0.47 -19.57 22.74
N PRO A 236 -1.70 -19.04 22.85
CA PRO A 236 -2.33 -18.32 21.76
C PRO A 236 -1.51 -17.10 21.34
N LEU A 237 -1.46 -16.79 20.04
CA LEU A 237 -0.84 -15.58 19.51
C LEU A 237 -1.64 -14.33 19.89
N VAL A 238 -2.97 -14.43 19.86
CA VAL A 238 -3.88 -13.33 20.19
C VAL A 238 -4.40 -13.52 21.62
N LYS A 239 -4.29 -12.47 22.43
CA LYS A 239 -4.78 -12.42 23.82
C LYS A 239 -6.24 -11.95 23.90
N ALA A 240 -6.60 -10.97 23.07
CA ALA A 240 -7.93 -10.37 23.04
C ALA A 240 -8.22 -9.84 21.63
N ASN A 241 -9.49 -9.89 21.24
CA ASN A 241 -9.99 -9.39 19.96
C ASN A 241 -11.14 -8.42 20.26
N GLU A 242 -11.02 -7.18 19.77
CA GLU A 242 -11.92 -6.08 20.10
C GLU A 242 -12.30 -5.32 18.81
N LEU A 243 -13.59 -5.00 18.64
CA LEU A 243 -14.04 -4.04 17.64
C LEU A 243 -13.85 -2.64 18.23
N VAL A 244 -12.80 -1.93 17.81
CA VAL A 244 -12.42 -0.62 18.38
C VAL A 244 -13.08 0.55 17.68
N ILE A 245 -13.48 0.36 16.42
CA ILE A 245 -14.31 1.30 15.66
C ILE A 245 -15.44 0.49 15.08
N ASP A 246 -16.65 0.70 15.60
CA ASP A 246 -17.86 0.04 15.15
C ASP A 246 -18.69 1.03 14.33
N VAL A 247 -18.58 0.92 13.00
CA VAL A 247 -19.40 1.70 12.07
C VAL A 247 -20.20 0.76 11.20
N THR A 248 -21.46 1.11 10.99
CA THR A 248 -22.28 0.46 9.97
C THR A 248 -21.91 1.06 8.62
N PRO A 249 -21.43 0.27 7.64
CA PRO A 249 -21.13 0.78 6.31
C PRO A 249 -22.39 1.42 5.72
N GLU A 250 -22.26 2.61 5.14
CA GLU A 250 -23.36 3.17 4.35
C GLU A 250 -23.62 2.26 3.14
N PRO A 251 -24.89 2.07 2.76
CA PRO A 251 -25.20 1.27 1.58
C PRO A 251 -24.52 1.89 0.35
N ASP A 252 -23.92 1.03 -0.47
CA ASP A 252 -23.29 1.45 -1.73
C ASP A 252 -24.36 2.11 -2.62
N GLU A 253 -24.27 3.43 -2.75
CA GLU A 253 -25.10 4.24 -3.65
C GLU A 253 -24.52 4.29 -5.07
N SER A 254 -23.67 3.34 -5.46
CA SER A 254 -23.13 3.28 -6.81
C SER A 254 -24.25 3.20 -7.85
N GLY A 255 -24.35 4.25 -8.66
CA GLY A 255 -25.26 4.29 -9.80
C GLY A 255 -24.93 3.16 -10.78
N TRP A 256 -25.92 2.75 -11.57
CA TRP A 256 -25.71 1.72 -12.58
C TRP A 256 -24.58 2.11 -13.53
N MET A 257 -23.53 1.28 -13.59
CA MET A 257 -22.46 1.37 -14.58
C MET A 257 -22.39 0.06 -15.38
N PRO A 258 -22.27 0.11 -16.72
CA PRO A 258 -22.10 -1.09 -17.52
C PRO A 258 -20.77 -1.77 -17.18
N THR A 259 -20.81 -3.11 -17.10
CA THR A 259 -19.61 -3.91 -16.81
C THR A 259 -18.66 -3.94 -18.02
N PRO A 260 -17.35 -4.24 -17.81
CA PRO A 260 -16.40 -4.40 -18.91
C PRO A 260 -16.87 -5.39 -19.98
N LEU A 261 -17.52 -6.48 -19.58
CA LEU A 261 -18.09 -7.47 -20.49
C LEU A 261 -19.24 -6.89 -21.32
N GLN A 262 -20.15 -6.12 -20.70
CA GLN A 262 -21.25 -5.47 -21.43
C GLN A 262 -20.73 -4.46 -22.45
N CYS A 263 -19.75 -3.64 -22.07
CA CYS A 263 -19.10 -2.71 -22.99
C CYS A 263 -18.38 -3.44 -24.13
N SER A 264 -17.68 -4.53 -23.83
CA SER A 264 -16.97 -5.34 -24.83
C SER A 264 -17.94 -6.00 -25.82
N LEU A 265 -19.05 -6.55 -25.33
CA LEU A 265 -20.09 -7.14 -26.17
C LEU A 265 -20.77 -6.09 -27.05
N LEU A 266 -21.08 -4.91 -26.51
CA LEU A 266 -21.63 -3.81 -27.30
C LEU A 266 -20.67 -3.39 -28.42
N PHE A 267 -19.38 -3.21 -28.09
CA PHE A 267 -18.36 -2.89 -29.07
C PHE A 267 -18.20 -3.98 -30.14
N PHE A 268 -18.23 -5.25 -29.73
CA PHE A 268 -18.21 -6.40 -30.66
C PHE A 268 -19.43 -6.39 -31.60
N ILE A 269 -20.63 -6.14 -31.10
CA ILE A 269 -21.85 -6.05 -31.92
C ILE A 269 -21.75 -4.90 -32.92
N LEU A 270 -21.31 -3.71 -32.49
CA LEU A 270 -21.16 -2.53 -33.36
C LEU A 270 -20.13 -2.77 -34.48
N THR A 271 -18.99 -3.38 -34.14
CA THR A 271 -17.93 -3.69 -35.10
C THR A 271 -18.34 -4.79 -36.07
N ALA A 272 -19.02 -5.84 -35.59
CA ALA A 272 -19.59 -6.88 -36.44
C ALA A 272 -20.63 -6.29 -37.41
N ARG A 273 -21.52 -5.41 -36.94
CA ARG A 273 -22.53 -4.75 -37.78
C ARG A 273 -21.88 -3.89 -38.87
N ALA A 274 -20.92 -3.06 -38.50
CA ALA A 274 -20.18 -2.22 -39.45
C ALA A 274 -19.44 -3.06 -40.51
N THR A 275 -18.87 -4.19 -40.09
CA THR A 275 -18.20 -5.14 -41.01
C THR A 275 -19.20 -5.77 -41.98
N LEU A 276 -20.39 -6.17 -41.51
CA LEU A 276 -21.45 -6.70 -42.37
C LEU A 276 -21.98 -5.66 -43.36
N ASP A 277 -22.12 -4.40 -42.95
CA ASP A 277 -22.54 -3.31 -43.87
C ASP A 277 -21.50 -2.99 -44.95
N LEU A 278 -20.21 -3.12 -44.62
CA LEU A 278 -19.12 -2.99 -45.60
C LEU A 278 -19.05 -4.18 -46.56
N TRP A 279 -19.31 -5.39 -46.06
CA TRP A 279 -19.26 -6.62 -46.84
C TRP A 279 -20.50 -6.83 -47.73
N HIS A 280 -21.68 -6.44 -47.24
CA HIS A 280 -22.94 -6.45 -47.97
C HIS A 280 -23.47 -5.03 -48.11
N PRO A 281 -22.88 -4.20 -48.99
CA PRO A 281 -23.41 -2.88 -49.25
C PRO A 281 -24.86 -3.01 -49.75
N PRO A 282 -25.81 -2.23 -49.20
CA PRO A 282 -27.21 -2.35 -49.58
C PRO A 282 -27.39 -2.10 -51.08
N GLU A 283 -28.07 -3.04 -51.75
CA GLU A 283 -28.31 -3.09 -53.20
C GLU A 283 -29.09 -1.87 -53.73
N ASN A 284 -29.66 -1.05 -52.83
CA ASN A 284 -30.49 0.12 -53.14
C ASN A 284 -29.89 1.47 -52.73
N ARG A 285 -28.56 1.63 -52.70
CA ARG A 285 -27.99 2.99 -52.77
C ARG A 285 -28.04 3.45 -54.22
N ILE A 286 -29.25 3.82 -54.68
CA ILE A 286 -29.48 4.51 -55.95
C ILE A 286 -28.47 5.64 -56.05
N MET A 287 -27.65 5.56 -57.08
CA MET A 287 -26.68 6.56 -57.50
C MET A 287 -27.47 7.77 -58.04
N GLY A 288 -28.09 8.52 -57.14
CA GLY A 288 -28.69 9.83 -57.41
C GLY A 288 -27.76 10.91 -56.87
N ASP A 289 -27.02 11.53 -57.77
CA ASP A 289 -26.29 12.79 -57.62
C ASP A 289 -25.56 13.03 -56.28
N ARG A 290 -24.30 12.57 -56.22
CA ARG A 290 -23.24 13.35 -55.57
C ARG A 290 -22.06 13.48 -56.53
N PRO A 291 -21.48 14.68 -56.70
CA PRO A 291 -20.43 14.89 -57.69
C PRO A 291 -19.19 14.05 -57.33
N CYS A 292 -18.73 13.29 -58.33
CA CYS A 292 -17.44 12.63 -58.35
C CYS A 292 -16.31 13.66 -58.19
N SER A 293 -15.89 13.90 -56.95
CA SER A 293 -14.62 14.58 -56.69
C SER A 293 -14.12 14.21 -55.31
N PHE A 294 -13.52 13.03 -55.18
CA PHE A 294 -12.34 12.75 -54.35
C PHE A 294 -12.02 11.26 -54.52
N TRP A 295 -10.74 10.92 -54.69
CA TRP A 295 -10.21 9.56 -54.95
C TRP A 295 -10.18 9.10 -56.42
N HIS A 296 -9.41 9.81 -57.23
CA HIS A 296 -8.61 9.20 -58.30
C HIS A 296 -7.12 9.56 -58.10
N GLY A 297 -6.50 8.94 -57.10
CA GLY A 297 -5.05 8.90 -56.95
C GLY A 297 -4.53 7.62 -57.61
N ARG A 298 -3.96 7.74 -58.81
CA ARG A 298 -3.34 6.65 -59.59
C ARG A 298 -2.30 5.88 -58.76
N TYR A 299 -2.55 4.61 -58.47
CA TYR A 299 -1.47 3.64 -58.27
C TYR A 299 -1.04 3.10 -59.64
N ARG A 300 0.04 3.66 -60.20
CA ARG A 300 0.77 3.08 -61.33
C ARG A 300 2.16 2.68 -60.84
N GLY A 301 2.49 1.41 -61.08
CA GLY A 301 3.60 0.64 -60.50
C GLY A 301 4.91 1.37 -60.19
N MET A 302 5.40 1.15 -58.97
CA MET A 302 6.83 1.19 -58.63
C MET A 302 7.22 -0.18 -58.09
N ARG A 303 8.23 -0.80 -58.72
CA ARG A 303 8.86 -2.03 -58.25
C ARG A 303 9.52 -1.79 -56.88
N PRO A 304 9.54 -2.76 -55.97
CA PRO A 304 10.23 -2.59 -54.68
C PRO A 304 11.75 -2.56 -54.92
N ARG A 305 12.39 -1.42 -54.64
CA ARG A 305 13.83 -1.40 -54.34
C ARG A 305 13.97 -1.61 -52.84
N LEU A 306 14.61 -2.71 -52.46
CA LEU A 306 15.09 -2.95 -51.09
C LEU A 306 16.00 -1.79 -50.65
N PRO A 307 15.82 -1.19 -49.46
CA PRO A 307 16.76 -0.21 -48.93
C PRO A 307 18.01 -0.93 -48.40
N ARG A 308 19.19 -0.47 -48.82
CA ARG A 308 20.47 -0.78 -48.15
C ARG A 308 20.53 -0.06 -46.79
N PRO A 309 21.22 -0.64 -45.79
CA PRO A 309 21.34 -0.04 -44.46
C PRO A 309 22.31 1.14 -44.49
N LEU A 310 21.90 2.28 -43.91
CA LEU A 310 22.79 3.39 -43.58
C LEU A 310 23.13 3.31 -42.09
N LEU A 311 24.41 3.13 -41.80
CA LEU A 311 25.02 3.23 -40.47
C LEU A 311 24.95 4.69 -39.94
N PRO A 312 25.04 4.90 -38.61
CA PRO A 312 24.70 6.17 -37.97
C PRO A 312 25.86 7.17 -38.02
N THR A 313 25.53 8.46 -38.02
CA THR A 313 26.44 9.52 -37.56
C THR A 313 25.74 10.40 -36.51
N PRO A 314 26.48 10.93 -35.52
CA PRO A 314 25.92 11.48 -34.30
C PRO A 314 25.74 13.00 -34.38
N GLY A 315 24.64 13.50 -33.80
CA GLY A 315 24.47 14.91 -33.48
C GLY A 315 23.45 15.65 -34.35
N SER A 316 22.17 15.59 -33.97
CA SER A 316 21.19 16.64 -34.26
C SER A 316 19.93 16.41 -33.43
N GLN A 317 19.57 17.41 -32.62
CA GLN A 317 18.41 17.42 -31.72
C GLN A 317 17.09 17.29 -32.49
N LEU A 318 16.18 16.44 -32.01
CA LEU A 318 14.79 16.42 -32.48
C LEU A 318 14.03 17.63 -31.91
N GLN A 319 13.59 18.54 -32.78
CA GLN A 319 12.53 19.51 -32.47
C GLN A 319 11.17 18.87 -32.81
N PHE A 320 10.26 18.83 -31.83
CA PHE A 320 8.86 18.49 -32.06
C PHE A 320 8.08 19.74 -32.49
N PRO A 321 7.19 19.66 -33.50
CA PRO A 321 6.36 20.80 -33.88
C PRO A 321 5.22 20.99 -32.86
N VAL A 322 5.14 22.21 -32.34
CA VAL A 322 4.06 22.73 -31.49
C VAL A 322 2.83 22.97 -32.36
N ILE A 323 1.69 22.36 -32.01
CA ILE A 323 0.38 22.70 -32.59
C ILE A 323 -0.32 23.61 -31.58
N GLY A 324 -0.52 24.87 -31.96
CA GLY A 324 -1.23 25.87 -31.16
C GLY A 324 -2.75 25.78 -31.35
N PHE A 325 -3.49 25.92 -30.24
CA PHE A 325 -4.94 26.16 -30.26
C PHE A 325 -5.24 27.65 -29.99
N PRO A 326 -6.23 28.24 -30.68
CA PRO A 326 -6.52 29.68 -30.57
C PRO A 326 -7.28 30.02 -29.28
N SER A 327 -6.91 31.17 -28.72
CA SER A 327 -7.44 31.79 -27.51
C SER A 327 -8.87 32.31 -27.67
N GLY A 328 -9.79 31.85 -26.82
CA GLY A 328 -11.08 32.48 -26.56
C GLY A 328 -11.10 32.99 -25.11
N ALA A 329 -11.21 34.30 -24.94
CA ALA A 329 -11.13 34.98 -23.65
C ALA A 329 -12.46 34.93 -22.88
N THR A 330 -12.46 34.35 -21.69
CA THR A 330 -13.30 34.79 -20.56
C THR A 330 -12.50 34.69 -19.27
N SER A 331 -12.53 35.77 -18.51
CA SER A 331 -11.71 36.08 -17.34
C SER A 331 -12.07 35.25 -16.10
N PHE A 332 -11.09 34.57 -15.51
CA PHE A 332 -11.09 34.13 -14.11
C PHE A 332 -9.76 34.53 -13.45
N PRO A 333 -9.73 34.90 -12.16
CA PRO A 333 -8.53 35.43 -11.49
C PRO A 333 -7.37 34.42 -11.49
N SER A 334 -6.18 34.94 -11.70
CA SER A 334 -4.90 34.26 -11.88
C SER A 334 -4.61 33.13 -10.88
N LEU A 335 -4.44 31.92 -11.42
CA LEU A 335 -3.94 30.67 -10.79
C LEU A 335 -2.50 30.75 -10.23
N HIS A 336 -1.82 31.89 -10.33
CA HIS A 336 -0.39 32.01 -10.00
C HIS A 336 -0.09 32.11 -8.49
N ARG A 337 -1.11 32.15 -7.62
CA ARG A 337 -0.93 32.19 -6.14
C ARG A 337 -1.23 30.87 -5.43
N ILE A 338 -1.55 29.79 -6.15
CA ILE A 338 -1.91 28.47 -5.59
C ILE A 338 -0.81 27.41 -5.79
N LEU A 339 0.27 27.71 -6.54
CA LEU A 339 1.32 26.73 -6.90
C LEU A 339 2.62 26.80 -6.09
N CYS A 340 2.63 27.47 -4.93
CA CYS A 340 3.72 27.34 -3.97
C CYS A 340 3.18 26.85 -2.61
N PRO A 341 3.19 25.54 -2.34
CA PRO A 341 3.20 25.07 -0.96
C PRO A 341 4.54 25.50 -0.34
N LYS A 342 4.47 26.09 0.85
CA LYS A 342 5.62 26.27 1.75
C LYS A 342 6.28 24.91 2.01
N ARG A 343 7.58 24.93 2.33
CA ARG A 343 8.38 23.79 2.84
C ARG A 343 7.50 22.74 3.52
N GLU A 344 7.51 21.51 3.03
CA GLU A 344 6.93 20.37 3.73
C GLU A 344 7.76 20.11 5.00
N GLU A 345 7.11 20.28 6.14
CA GLU A 345 7.62 19.89 7.45
C GLU A 345 7.37 18.38 7.61
N MET A 346 8.45 17.59 7.68
CA MET A 346 8.37 16.17 7.95
C MET A 346 8.37 15.98 9.47
N LEU A 347 7.26 15.49 10.02
CA LEU A 347 7.16 15.07 11.42
C LEU A 347 7.88 13.73 11.56
N VAL A 348 8.99 13.73 12.29
CA VAL A 348 9.72 12.51 12.67
C VAL A 348 9.31 12.19 14.10
N LEU A 349 8.67 11.05 14.31
CA LEU A 349 8.38 10.56 15.65
C LEU A 349 9.70 10.16 16.31
N ASP A 350 10.08 10.89 17.35
CA ASP A 350 11.15 10.48 18.26
C ASP A 350 10.60 9.49 19.26
N LEU A 351 10.86 8.20 19.02
CA LEU A 351 10.33 7.10 19.82
C LEU A 351 11.01 6.97 21.19
N GLU A 352 12.11 7.67 21.46
CA GLU A 352 12.68 7.76 22.82
C GLU A 352 11.94 8.79 23.69
N SER A 353 11.41 9.86 23.07
CA SER A 353 10.72 10.94 23.78
C SER A 353 9.20 10.98 23.60
N GLY A 354 8.65 10.15 22.70
CA GLY A 354 7.23 10.11 22.35
C GLY A 354 6.71 11.38 21.68
N ARG A 355 7.60 12.22 21.11
CA ARG A 355 7.24 13.51 20.50
C ARG A 355 7.54 13.52 19.01
N PHE A 356 6.67 14.19 18.24
CA PHE A 356 7.01 14.56 16.88
C PHE A 356 7.99 15.73 16.88
N ASN A 357 9.17 15.50 16.32
CA ASN A 357 10.13 16.55 16.03
C ASN A 357 10.02 16.96 14.56
N THR A 358 10.01 18.27 14.31
CA THR A 358 10.04 18.82 12.96
C THR A 358 11.45 18.77 12.41
N PHE A 359 11.70 17.95 11.39
CA PHE A 359 12.97 17.95 10.67
C PHE A 359 12.84 18.74 9.36
N TYR A 360 13.64 19.80 9.19
CA TYR A 360 13.74 20.52 7.93
C TYR A 360 14.66 19.77 6.97
N SER A 361 14.13 19.07 5.96
CA SER A 361 14.95 18.60 4.85
C SER A 361 15.16 19.75 3.84
N ALA A 362 16.41 20.07 3.57
CA ALA A 362 16.79 21.00 2.51
C ALA A 362 17.03 20.20 1.22
N PHE A 363 15.96 19.84 0.48
CA PHE A 363 16.13 19.42 -0.91
C PHE A 363 16.32 20.66 -1.78
N SER A 364 17.58 21.07 -1.90
CA SER A 364 18.05 21.99 -2.91
C SER A 364 17.72 21.45 -4.29
N CYS A 365 16.98 22.25 -5.05
CA CYS A 365 16.90 22.19 -6.49
C CYS A 365 18.32 22.03 -7.06
N ASN A 366 18.59 20.94 -7.77
CA ASN A 366 19.71 20.90 -8.69
C ASN A 366 19.28 20.21 -9.98
N SER A 367 18.86 21.04 -10.93
CA SER A 367 18.89 20.71 -12.34
C SER A 367 20.34 20.47 -12.77
N ALA A 368 20.61 19.29 -13.30
CA ALA A 368 21.68 19.05 -14.28
C ALA A 368 21.21 17.84 -15.12
N LYS A 369 20.87 18.00 -16.40
CA LYS A 369 21.80 17.76 -17.53
C LYS A 369 22.70 16.56 -17.19
N ILE A 370 22.41 15.34 -17.65
CA ILE A 370 22.42 14.84 -19.04
C ILE A 370 21.54 13.59 -19.11
#